data_AF-A0A4R8PWP4-F1
#
_entry.id   AF-A0A4R8PWP4-F1
#
_cell.length_a   1.000
_cell.length_b   1.000
_cell.length_c   1.000
_cell.angle_alpha   90.00
_cell.angle_beta   90.00
_cell.angle_gamma   90.00
#
_symmetry.space_group_name_H-M   'P 1'
#
loop_
_entity.id
_entity.type
_entity.pdbx_description
1 polymer ?
#
loop_
_entity_poly.entity_id
_entity_poly.type
_entity_poly.pdbx_seq_one_letter_code
_entity_poly.pdbx_strand_id
1 'polypeptide(L)'
;MSGPLFGIVPTGQPLLTEPTSAPSETSFLYSIPTARPFSHITVVILPGVILPPDMVAAIYFATTTDVTAAAAKGQPPHFKFLGAVGAGKESAVFKINAGTAGVGDAGNVMIGISAEPAEAVVPRLQELSAIRSAIPGGTSASQPSSKNTLHLAQNIIKNAFNFLASFSGTAGPGGVEVVPLKAFEEWWKKFESRVRSDPSFLEKNED
;
A
#
# COMPACT_ATOMS: atom_id res chain seq x y z
N MET A 1 28.85 8.66 -12.58
CA MET A 1 27.46 8.84 -13.05
C MET A 1 26.58 7.96 -12.17
N SER A 2 25.91 8.53 -11.17
CA SER A 2 24.89 7.79 -10.40
C SER A 2 23.78 7.44 -11.38
N GLY A 3 23.51 6.15 -11.60
CA GLY A 3 22.44 5.71 -12.49
C GLY A 3 21.05 6.12 -11.98
N PRO A 4 20.01 6.08 -12.82
CA PRO A 4 18.65 6.36 -12.38
C PRO A 4 18.21 5.33 -11.33
N LEU A 5 17.58 5.79 -10.25
CA LEU A 5 17.15 4.93 -9.14
C LEU A 5 15.68 4.52 -9.26
N PHE A 6 14.84 5.43 -9.77
CA PHE A 6 13.40 5.28 -9.80
C PHE A 6 12.86 5.51 -11.22
N GLY A 7 11.79 4.81 -11.53
CA GLY A 7 10.97 5.01 -12.72
C GLY A 7 9.59 5.50 -12.35
N ILE A 8 9.08 6.50 -13.07
CA ILE A 8 7.71 6.99 -12.93
C ILE A 8 7.00 6.84 -14.28
N VAL A 9 5.85 6.15 -14.27
CA VAL A 9 5.01 5.96 -15.45
C VAL A 9 3.64 6.60 -15.19
N PRO A 10 3.38 7.80 -15.72
CA PRO A 10 2.04 8.35 -15.77
C PRO A 10 1.19 7.55 -16.77
N THR A 11 -0.08 7.31 -16.47
CA THR A 11 -0.95 6.58 -17.39
C THR A 11 -1.06 7.31 -18.73
N GLY A 12 -0.71 6.63 -19.83
CA GLY A 12 -0.74 7.21 -21.18
C GLY A 12 0.48 8.06 -21.54
N GLN A 13 1.52 8.07 -20.71
CA GLN A 13 2.77 8.80 -20.95
C GLN A 13 3.98 7.85 -20.87
N PRO A 14 5.14 8.22 -21.49
CA PRO A 14 6.35 7.41 -21.41
C PRO A 14 6.92 7.34 -19.98
N LEU A 15 7.76 6.33 -19.74
CA LEU A 15 8.53 6.17 -18.52
C LEU A 15 9.50 7.35 -18.33
N LEU A 16 9.49 7.93 -17.14
CA LEU A 16 10.42 8.96 -16.68
C LEU A 16 11.42 8.33 -15.71
N THR A 17 12.71 8.37 -16.04
CA THR A 17 13.79 7.84 -15.18
C THR A 17 14.75 8.95 -14.71
N GLU A 18 14.73 10.10 -15.37
CA GLU A 18 15.61 11.22 -15.04
C GLU A 18 14.88 12.23 -14.15
N PRO A 19 15.39 12.53 -12.96
CA PRO A 19 14.82 13.55 -12.10
C PRO A 19 15.04 14.94 -12.71
N THR A 20 14.04 15.80 -12.62
CA THR A 20 14.13 17.22 -12.98
C THR A 20 15.05 17.99 -12.03
N SER A 21 15.09 17.59 -10.76
CA SER A 21 15.99 18.17 -9.75
C SER A 21 16.26 17.15 -8.63
N ALA A 22 17.43 17.27 -8.00
CA ALA A 22 17.83 16.43 -6.85
C ALA A 22 18.28 17.35 -5.70
N PRO A 23 17.35 17.88 -4.87
CA PRO A 23 17.69 18.83 -3.81
C PRO A 23 18.56 18.23 -2.69
N SER A 24 18.59 16.90 -2.55
CA SER A 24 19.53 16.18 -1.68
C SER A 24 19.96 14.87 -2.33
N GLU A 25 20.95 14.18 -1.76
CA GLU A 25 21.40 12.87 -2.24
C GLU A 25 20.31 11.79 -2.18
N THR A 26 19.32 11.99 -1.31
CA THR A 26 18.21 11.05 -1.08
C THR A 26 16.88 11.53 -1.65
N SER A 27 16.81 12.77 -2.16
CA SER A 27 15.56 13.40 -2.60
C SER A 27 15.60 13.75 -4.08
N PHE A 28 14.58 13.31 -4.81
CA PHE A 28 14.46 13.46 -6.25
C PHE A 28 13.10 14.07 -6.60
N LEU A 29 13.09 15.03 -7.51
CA LEU A 29 11.91 15.72 -7.99
C LEU A 29 11.71 15.45 -9.47
N TYR A 30 10.48 15.09 -9.85
CA TYR A 30 10.07 14.81 -11.22
C TYR A 30 8.92 15.72 -11.61
N SER A 31 9.15 16.58 -12.59
CA SER A 31 8.13 17.44 -13.19
C SER A 31 7.46 16.70 -14.35
N ILE A 32 6.15 16.49 -14.26
CA ILE A 32 5.38 15.74 -15.25
C ILE A 32 4.43 16.71 -15.95
N PRO A 33 4.54 16.88 -17.28
CA PRO A 33 3.61 17.70 -18.05
C PRO A 33 2.18 17.14 -18.01
N THR A 34 1.21 17.99 -17.71
CA THR A 34 -0.22 17.63 -17.73
C THR A 34 -0.91 17.94 -19.06
N ALA A 35 -0.13 18.26 -20.10
CA ALA A 35 -0.61 18.47 -21.47
C ALA A 35 -1.49 17.31 -21.98
N ARG A 36 -1.21 16.08 -21.53
CA ARG A 36 -2.12 14.94 -21.65
C ARG A 36 -2.68 14.63 -20.26
N PRO A 37 -4.02 14.62 -20.07
CA PRO A 37 -4.60 14.36 -18.76
C PRO A 37 -4.34 12.92 -18.32
N PHE A 38 -3.96 12.75 -17.06
CA PHE A 38 -3.78 11.44 -16.42
C PHE A 38 -4.21 11.52 -14.95
N SER A 39 -4.60 10.38 -14.40
CA SER A 39 -5.11 10.27 -13.03
C SER A 39 -4.32 9.31 -12.17
N HIS A 40 -3.43 8.51 -12.77
CA HIS A 40 -2.63 7.53 -12.04
C HIS A 40 -1.17 7.61 -12.46
N ILE A 41 -0.29 7.39 -11.50
CA ILE A 41 1.14 7.20 -11.71
C ILE A 41 1.55 5.85 -11.13
N THR A 42 2.47 5.17 -11.80
CA THR A 42 3.17 4.00 -11.26
C THR A 42 4.57 4.43 -10.93
N VAL A 43 5.00 4.21 -9.68
CA VAL A 43 6.39 4.42 -9.26
C VAL A 43 7.03 3.04 -9.09
N VAL A 44 8.24 2.88 -9.62
CA VAL A 44 9.00 1.62 -9.60
C VAL A 44 10.45 1.89 -9.22
N ILE A 45 11.03 1.03 -8.40
CA ILE A 45 12.48 0.95 -8.18
C ILE A 45 13.09 0.24 -9.38
N LEU A 46 14.05 0.86 -10.07
CA LEU A 46 14.60 0.27 -11.29
C LEU A 46 15.36 -1.04 -11.01
N PRO A 47 15.37 -2.00 -11.94
CA PRO A 47 16.06 -3.27 -11.75
C PRO A 47 17.55 -3.07 -11.42
N GLY A 48 18.04 -3.80 -10.43
CA GLY A 48 19.43 -3.72 -9.98
C GLY A 48 19.71 -2.58 -8.99
N VAL A 49 18.74 -1.72 -8.70
CA VAL A 49 18.83 -0.72 -7.63
C VAL A 49 18.44 -1.34 -6.30
N ILE A 50 19.33 -1.30 -5.34
CA ILE A 50 19.08 -1.73 -3.95
C ILE A 50 19.12 -0.47 -3.10
N LEU A 51 18.00 -0.15 -2.45
CA LEU A 51 17.97 0.92 -1.45
C LEU A 51 18.82 0.53 -0.25
N PRO A 52 19.41 1.51 0.48
CA PRO A 52 20.12 1.21 1.72
C PRO A 52 19.26 0.38 2.69
N PRO A 53 19.89 -0.44 3.55
CA PRO A 53 19.18 -1.17 4.59
C PRO A 53 18.28 -0.23 5.39
N ASP A 54 17.09 -0.70 5.74
CA ASP A 54 16.09 0.02 6.53
C ASP A 54 15.58 1.33 5.92
N MET A 55 15.85 1.61 4.64
CA MET A 55 15.29 2.73 3.91
C MET A 55 14.16 2.33 2.96
N VAL A 56 13.20 3.24 2.84
CA VAL A 56 12.10 3.16 1.87
C VAL A 56 12.01 4.46 1.09
N ALA A 57 11.57 4.39 -0.15
CA ALA A 57 11.32 5.56 -0.96
C ALA A 57 9.89 6.07 -0.68
N ALA A 58 9.79 7.15 0.09
CA ALA A 58 8.57 7.89 0.35
C ALA A 58 8.21 8.75 -0.86
N ILE A 59 6.94 8.71 -1.26
CA ILE A 59 6.43 9.28 -2.51
C ILE A 59 5.47 10.40 -2.15
N TYR A 60 5.69 11.55 -2.77
CA TYR A 60 5.00 12.79 -2.50
C TYR A 60 4.47 13.42 -3.79
N PHE A 61 3.40 14.19 -3.68
CA PHE A 61 2.76 14.89 -4.78
C PHE A 61 2.46 16.34 -4.41
N ALA A 62 2.76 17.26 -5.34
CA ALA A 62 2.34 18.64 -5.27
C ALA A 62 1.89 19.12 -6.66
N THR A 63 0.90 20.01 -6.69
CA THR A 63 0.53 20.71 -7.93
C THR A 63 1.46 21.90 -8.16
N THR A 64 1.59 22.37 -9.41
CA THR A 64 2.29 23.63 -9.66
C THR A 64 1.69 24.79 -8.86
N THR A 65 0.38 24.80 -8.62
CA THR A 65 -0.28 25.83 -7.79
C THR A 65 0.20 25.80 -6.35
N ASP A 66 0.36 24.61 -5.75
CA ASP A 66 0.88 24.48 -4.39
C ASP A 66 2.33 24.99 -4.29
N VAL A 67 3.13 24.72 -5.32
CA VAL A 67 4.53 25.15 -5.39
C VAL A 67 4.66 26.66 -5.59
N THR A 68 3.89 27.24 -6.51
CA THR A 68 3.92 28.69 -6.77
C THR A 68 3.33 29.49 -5.62
N ALA A 69 2.25 29.01 -4.98
CA ALA A 69 1.65 29.65 -3.82
C ALA A 69 2.60 29.65 -2.61
N ALA A 70 3.36 28.57 -2.42
CA ALA A 70 4.36 28.51 -1.36
C ALA A 70 5.55 29.44 -1.64
N ALA A 71 6.03 29.48 -2.89
CA ALA A 71 7.10 30.40 -3.31
C ALA A 71 6.70 31.87 -3.11
N ALA A 72 5.46 32.26 -3.45
CA ALA A 72 4.95 33.61 -3.23
C ALA A 72 4.88 34.00 -1.74
N LYS A 73 4.76 33.02 -0.85
CA LYS A 73 4.73 33.19 0.62
C LYS A 73 6.09 32.99 1.29
N GLY A 74 7.14 32.66 0.54
CA GLY A 74 8.44 32.30 1.10
C GLY A 74 8.41 31.04 1.97
N GLN A 75 7.44 30.15 1.77
CA GLN A 75 7.26 28.92 2.53
C GLN A 75 7.63 27.69 1.70
N PRO A 76 7.97 26.55 2.34
CA PRO A 76 8.19 25.31 1.61
C PRO A 76 6.87 24.83 0.97
N PRO A 77 6.92 24.31 -0.27
CA PRO A 77 5.76 23.75 -0.95
C PRO A 77 5.16 22.59 -0.16
N HIS A 78 3.84 22.57 -0.04
CA HIS A 78 3.14 21.51 0.67
C HIS A 78 3.03 20.26 -0.21
N PHE A 79 3.86 19.27 0.10
CA PHE A 79 3.87 17.98 -0.57
C PHE A 79 2.96 16.97 0.15
N LYS A 80 1.94 16.49 -0.54
CA LYS A 80 1.06 15.43 -0.03
C LYS A 80 1.74 14.07 -0.12
N PHE A 81 1.86 13.37 1.00
CA PHE A 81 2.32 11.99 1.04
C PHE A 81 1.31 11.05 0.33
N LEU A 82 1.81 10.22 -0.60
CA LEU A 82 1.02 9.25 -1.36
C LEU A 82 1.21 7.80 -0.88
N GLY A 83 2.41 7.49 -0.40
CA GLY A 83 2.81 6.17 0.09
C GLY A 83 4.30 5.93 -0.10
N ALA A 84 4.72 4.67 -0.10
CA ALA A 84 6.12 4.31 -0.24
C ALA A 84 6.33 3.01 -1.05
N VAL A 85 7.54 2.87 -1.59
CA VAL A 85 8.10 1.66 -2.22
C VAL A 85 9.44 1.31 -1.57
N GLY A 86 9.79 0.03 -1.51
CA GLY A 86 10.98 -0.45 -0.82
C GLY A 86 11.20 -1.95 -1.04
N ALA A 87 12.08 -2.56 -0.25
CA ALA A 87 12.33 -4.00 -0.33
C ALA A 87 11.03 -4.79 -0.06
N GLY A 88 10.68 -5.73 -0.96
CA GLY A 88 9.44 -6.51 -0.90
C GLY A 88 8.22 -5.79 -1.48
N LYS A 89 8.36 -4.52 -1.86
CA LYS A 89 7.35 -3.76 -2.60
C LYS A 89 8.03 -2.72 -3.50
N GLU A 90 8.56 -3.21 -4.61
CA GLU A 90 9.42 -2.46 -5.52
C GLU A 90 8.61 -1.50 -6.41
N SER A 91 7.29 -1.64 -6.45
CA SER A 91 6.42 -0.74 -7.21
C SER A 91 5.07 -0.47 -6.52
N ALA A 92 4.46 0.66 -6.88
CA ALA A 92 3.14 1.04 -6.41
C ALA A 92 2.45 1.99 -7.39
N VAL A 93 1.12 1.88 -7.46
CA VAL A 93 0.27 2.78 -8.25
C VAL A 93 -0.42 3.77 -7.33
N PHE A 94 -0.44 5.05 -7.72
CA PHE A 94 -1.06 6.12 -6.96
C PHE A 94 -2.03 6.90 -7.84
N LYS A 95 -3.24 7.09 -7.33
CA LYS A 95 -4.19 8.04 -7.92
C LYS A 95 -3.78 9.45 -7.53
N ILE A 96 -3.60 10.31 -8.52
CA ILE A 96 -3.34 11.74 -8.34
C ILE A 96 -4.42 12.54 -9.05
N ASN A 97 -4.78 13.68 -8.46
CA ASN A 97 -5.62 14.65 -9.13
C ASN A 97 -4.69 15.69 -9.74
N ALA A 98 -4.22 15.44 -10.96
CA ALA A 98 -3.25 16.31 -11.63
C ALA A 98 -3.81 17.71 -11.98
N GLY A 99 -5.08 17.98 -11.65
CA GLY A 99 -5.81 19.17 -12.04
C GLY A 99 -6.08 19.15 -13.55
N THR A 100 -7.32 19.42 -13.96
CA THR A 100 -7.54 19.86 -15.34
C THR A 100 -6.95 21.25 -15.45
N ALA A 101 -5.70 21.36 -15.88
CA ALA A 101 -5.13 22.66 -16.20
C ALA A 101 -6.09 23.34 -17.19
N GLY A 102 -6.62 24.50 -16.82
CA GLY A 102 -7.49 25.27 -17.69
C GLY A 102 -6.76 25.55 -19.01
N VAL A 103 -7.51 25.57 -20.11
CA VAL A 103 -7.01 25.85 -21.45
C VAL A 103 -6.18 27.14 -21.42
N GLY A 104 -4.85 27.02 -21.42
CA GLY A 104 -3.93 28.17 -21.42
C GLY A 104 -2.72 28.06 -20.46
N ASP A 105 -2.79 27.24 -19.42
CA ASP A 105 -1.63 26.95 -18.56
C ASP A 105 -1.16 25.53 -18.86
N ALA A 106 0.04 25.36 -19.41
CA ALA A 106 0.66 24.05 -19.54
C ALA A 106 1.05 23.58 -18.13
N GLY A 107 0.06 23.09 -17.39
CA GLY A 107 0.24 22.67 -16.00
C GLY A 107 1.30 21.58 -15.93
N ASN A 108 2.15 21.66 -14.91
CA ASN A 108 3.00 20.56 -14.51
C ASN A 108 2.51 20.06 -13.15
N VAL A 109 2.81 18.82 -12.84
CA VAL A 109 2.72 18.30 -11.47
C VAL A 109 4.10 17.84 -11.03
N MET A 110 4.35 17.93 -9.73
CA MET A 110 5.63 17.55 -9.14
C MET A 110 5.47 16.28 -8.33
N ILE A 111 6.27 15.27 -8.65
CA ILE A 111 6.42 14.06 -7.83
C ILE A 111 7.74 14.13 -7.10
N GLY A 112 7.69 14.05 -5.77
CA GLY A 112 8.86 13.93 -4.92
C GLY A 112 9.07 12.48 -4.52
N ILE A 113 10.31 11.99 -4.61
CA ILE A 113 10.73 10.69 -4.09
C ILE A 113 11.88 10.94 -3.12
N SER A 114 11.70 10.55 -1.86
CA SER A 114 12.72 10.70 -0.80
C SER A 114 13.02 9.35 -0.17
N ALA A 115 14.29 8.95 -0.12
CA ALA A 115 14.71 7.80 0.67
C ALA A 115 14.73 8.18 2.17
N GLU A 116 13.83 7.56 2.94
CA GLU A 116 13.63 7.81 4.36
C GLU A 116 13.71 6.49 5.16
N PRO A 117 14.11 6.53 6.44
CA PRO A 117 14.07 5.35 7.30
C PRO A 117 12.66 4.76 7.37
N ALA A 118 12.55 3.43 7.26
CA ALA A 118 11.28 2.72 7.28
C ALA A 118 10.45 3.05 8.53
N GLU A 119 11.10 3.14 9.69
CA GLU A 119 10.47 3.49 10.97
C GLU A 119 9.77 4.85 10.95
N ALA A 120 10.30 5.84 10.20
CA ALA A 120 9.70 7.16 10.08
C ALA A 120 8.48 7.19 9.13
N VAL A 121 8.42 6.27 8.18
CA VAL A 121 7.39 6.23 7.12
C VAL A 121 6.22 5.31 7.50
N VAL A 122 6.47 4.25 8.26
CA VAL A 122 5.44 3.32 8.76
C VAL A 122 4.24 4.01 9.43
N PRO A 123 4.40 4.96 10.37
CA PRO A 123 3.24 5.63 10.99
C PRO A 123 2.41 6.41 9.96
N ARG A 124 3.06 7.12 9.03
CA ARG A 124 2.37 7.86 7.96
C ARG A 124 1.58 6.94 7.03
N LEU A 125 2.12 5.75 6.73
CA LEU A 125 1.41 4.73 5.96
C LEU A 125 0.17 4.21 6.70
N GLN A 126 0.26 4.02 8.02
CA GLN A 126 -0.85 3.59 8.86
C GLN A 126 -1.97 4.64 8.89
N GLU A 127 -1.62 5.91 9.11
CA GLU A 127 -2.57 7.03 9.03
C GLU A 127 -3.25 7.11 7.66
N LEU A 128 -2.47 6.98 6.58
CA LEU A 128 -3.00 7.04 5.22
C LEU A 128 -3.94 5.86 4.92
N SER A 129 -3.66 4.68 5.47
CA SER A 129 -4.56 3.51 5.37
C SER A 129 -5.86 3.72 6.16
N ALA A 130 -5.79 4.30 7.36
CA ALA A 130 -6.97 4.59 8.18
C ALA A 130 -7.88 5.63 7.51
N ILE A 131 -7.30 6.68 6.92
CA ILE A 131 -8.04 7.70 6.15
C ILE A 131 -8.74 7.06 4.93
N ARG A 132 -8.07 6.14 4.22
CA ARG A 132 -8.69 5.46 3.07
C ARG A 132 -9.85 4.55 3.49
N SER A 133 -9.73 3.83 4.61
CA SER A 133 -10.81 2.97 5.12
C SER A 133 -12.04 3.74 5.60
N ALA A 134 -11.87 5.02 5.98
CA ALA A 134 -12.97 5.89 6.39
C ALA A 134 -13.77 6.50 5.23
N ILE A 135 -13.31 6.36 3.97
CA ILE A 135 -13.99 6.90 2.79
C ILE A 135 -14.69 5.75 2.04
N PRO A 136 -16.04 5.65 2.07
CA PRO A 136 -16.76 4.63 1.32
C PRO A 136 -16.64 4.93 -0.19
N GLY A 137 -15.99 4.04 -0.95
CA GLY A 137 -15.89 4.14 -2.42
C GLY A 137 -14.49 4.16 -3.03
N GLY A 138 -13.43 4.02 -2.24
CA GLY A 138 -12.06 3.88 -2.75
C GLY A 138 -11.76 2.46 -3.23
N THR A 139 -12.04 2.15 -4.50
CA THR A 139 -11.46 0.96 -5.14
C THR A 139 -9.95 1.16 -5.30
N SER A 140 -9.15 0.38 -4.60
CA SER A 140 -7.72 0.25 -4.88
C SER A 140 -7.31 -1.19 -4.70
N ALA A 141 -6.89 -1.77 -5.83
CA ALA A 141 -6.41 -3.12 -5.96
C ALA A 141 -5.17 -3.39 -5.10
N SER A 142 -5.13 -4.63 -4.59
CA SER A 142 -3.96 -5.38 -4.13
C SER A 142 -3.01 -4.66 -3.17
N GLN A 143 -3.37 -4.66 -1.88
CA GLN A 143 -2.37 -4.80 -0.82
C GLN A 143 -2.48 -6.20 -0.21
N PRO A 144 -1.46 -7.07 -0.32
CA PRO A 144 -1.27 -8.12 0.67
C PRO A 144 -0.69 -7.42 1.90
N SER A 145 -1.56 -6.90 2.78
CA SER A 145 -1.09 -6.43 4.08
C SER A 145 -0.75 -7.67 4.91
N SER A 146 0.46 -7.74 5.47
CA SER A 146 0.86 -8.76 6.44
C SER A 146 -0.07 -8.80 7.66
N LYS A 147 -0.72 -7.66 7.95
CA LYS A 147 -1.83 -7.55 8.92
C LYS A 147 -3.06 -8.37 8.49
N ASN A 148 -3.38 -8.44 7.20
CA ASN A 148 -4.45 -9.30 6.70
C ASN A 148 -4.08 -10.78 6.84
N THR A 149 -2.84 -11.20 6.57
CA THR A 149 -2.42 -12.59 6.81
C THR A 149 -2.50 -12.99 8.27
N LEU A 150 -2.12 -12.09 9.20
CA LEU A 150 -2.20 -12.35 10.63
C LEU A 150 -3.65 -12.40 11.12
N HIS A 151 -4.51 -11.46 10.71
CA HIS A 151 -5.95 -11.50 11.02
C HIS A 151 -6.63 -12.72 10.40
N LEU A 152 -6.25 -13.11 9.18
CA LEU A 152 -6.74 -14.30 8.50
C LEU A 152 -6.37 -15.55 9.30
N ALA A 153 -5.10 -15.69 9.70
CA ALA A 153 -4.65 -16.82 10.53
C ALA A 153 -5.41 -16.87 11.87
N GLN A 154 -5.62 -15.72 12.51
CA GLN A 154 -6.41 -15.62 13.74
C GLN A 154 -7.87 -16.04 13.52
N ASN A 155 -8.51 -15.61 12.44
CA ASN A 155 -9.88 -15.98 12.10
C ASN A 155 -10.01 -17.47 11.77
N ILE A 156 -9.03 -18.05 11.07
CA ILE A 156 -8.98 -19.48 10.78
C ILE A 156 -8.92 -20.29 12.08
N ILE A 157 -8.02 -19.94 13.00
CA ILE A 157 -7.86 -20.64 14.28
C ILE A 157 -9.08 -20.44 15.19
N LYS A 158 -9.66 -19.23 15.23
CA LYS A 158 -10.87 -18.94 16.01
C LYS A 158 -12.07 -19.76 15.53
N ASN A 159 -12.27 -19.86 14.21
CA ASN A 159 -13.31 -20.71 13.63
C ASN A 159 -13.10 -22.19 13.96
N ALA A 160 -11.86 -22.68 13.82
CA ALA A 160 -11.51 -24.05 14.20
C ALA A 160 -11.80 -24.33 15.68
N PHE A 161 -11.37 -23.43 16.56
CA PHE A 161 -11.58 -23.56 18.00
C PHE A 161 -13.07 -23.62 18.36
N ASN A 162 -13.89 -22.70 17.83
CA ASN A 162 -15.33 -22.69 18.10
C ASN A 162 -16.03 -23.99 17.66
N PHE A 163 -15.64 -24.54 16.51
CA PHE A 163 -16.17 -25.81 16.04
C PHE A 163 -15.74 -26.98 16.93
N LEU A 164 -14.44 -27.08 17.24
CA LEU A 164 -13.90 -28.19 18.02
C LEU A 164 -14.34 -28.15 19.49
N ALA A 165 -14.55 -26.96 20.05
CA ALA A 165 -15.12 -26.75 21.38
C ALA A 165 -16.55 -27.30 21.49
N SER A 166 -17.32 -27.37 20.40
CA SER A 166 -18.65 -27.99 20.43
C SER A 166 -18.62 -29.51 20.66
N PHE A 167 -17.46 -30.16 20.44
CA PHE A 167 -17.23 -31.58 20.71
C PHE A 167 -16.52 -31.82 22.05
N SER A 168 -16.18 -30.75 22.76
CA SER A 168 -15.43 -30.78 24.00
C SER A 168 -16.40 -31.02 25.16
N GLY A 169 -16.83 -32.28 25.24
CA GLY A 169 -17.73 -32.80 26.28
C GLY A 169 -17.50 -34.28 26.58
N THR A 170 -16.57 -34.93 25.86
CA THR A 170 -16.20 -36.33 26.08
C THR A 170 -14.91 -36.35 26.89
N ALA A 171 -15.03 -36.38 28.23
CA ALA A 171 -13.88 -36.50 29.11
C ALA A 171 -13.13 -37.81 28.81
N GLY A 172 -11.86 -37.71 28.44
CA GLY A 172 -10.98 -38.87 28.31
C GLY A 172 -10.68 -39.49 29.69
N PRO A 173 -10.02 -40.66 29.74
CA PRO A 173 -9.55 -41.24 30.98
C PRO A 173 -8.67 -40.23 31.75
N GLY A 174 -9.08 -39.85 32.96
CA GLY A 174 -8.36 -38.87 33.79
C GLY A 174 -8.89 -37.43 33.74
N GLY A 175 -10.06 -37.17 33.13
CA GLY A 175 -10.69 -35.84 33.15
C GLY A 175 -10.05 -34.81 32.21
N VAL A 176 -9.18 -35.27 31.31
CA VAL A 176 -8.58 -34.44 30.28
C VAL A 176 -9.56 -34.32 29.11
N GLU A 177 -9.85 -33.08 28.73
CA GLU A 177 -10.66 -32.75 27.56
C GLU A 177 -9.88 -33.12 26.29
N VAL A 178 -10.38 -34.11 25.56
CA VAL A 178 -9.75 -34.60 24.34
C VAL A 178 -10.62 -34.24 23.15
N VAL A 179 -10.01 -33.66 22.12
CA VAL A 179 -10.67 -33.42 20.83
C VAL A 179 -10.43 -34.65 19.95
N PRO A 180 -11.48 -35.40 19.55
CA PRO A 180 -11.30 -36.53 18.66
C PRO A 180 -10.73 -36.08 17.32
N LEU A 181 -9.71 -36.77 16.81
CA LEU A 181 -9.08 -36.45 15.52
C LEU A 181 -10.10 -36.40 14.37
N LYS A 182 -11.14 -37.24 14.43
CA LYS A 182 -12.25 -37.23 13.46
C LYS A 182 -13.01 -35.90 13.40
N ALA A 183 -13.20 -35.22 14.53
CA ALA A 183 -13.86 -33.92 14.56
C ALA A 183 -13.03 -32.86 13.82
N PHE A 184 -11.70 -32.93 13.93
CA PHE A 184 -10.79 -32.07 13.18
C PHE A 184 -10.85 -32.36 11.67
N GLU A 185 -10.84 -33.63 11.26
CA GLU A 185 -10.96 -34.01 9.84
C GLU A 185 -12.28 -33.53 9.23
N GLU A 186 -13.39 -33.61 9.97
CA GLU A 186 -14.69 -33.13 9.52
C GLU A 186 -14.74 -31.61 9.39
N TRP A 187 -14.17 -30.89 10.36
CA TRP A 187 -14.01 -29.43 10.26
C TRP A 187 -13.21 -29.05 9.02
N TRP A 188 -12.05 -29.69 8.81
CA TRP A 188 -11.16 -29.40 7.68
C TRP A 188 -11.86 -29.57 6.34
N LYS A 189 -12.63 -30.65 6.15
CA LYS A 189 -13.43 -30.87 4.92
C LYS A 189 -14.44 -29.76 4.67
N LYS A 190 -15.15 -29.31 5.72
CA LYS A 190 -16.13 -28.22 5.62
C LYS A 190 -15.45 -26.89 5.31
N PHE A 191 -14.34 -26.62 5.98
CA PHE A 191 -13.52 -25.43 5.78
C PHE A 191 -13.00 -25.35 4.35
N GLU A 192 -12.40 -26.41 3.82
CA GLU A 192 -11.85 -26.44 2.45
C GLU A 192 -12.94 -26.20 1.40
N SER A 193 -14.11 -26.84 1.55
CA SER A 193 -15.25 -26.63 0.67
C SER A 193 -15.76 -25.19 0.70
N ARG A 194 -15.81 -24.57 1.88
CA ARG A 194 -16.21 -23.16 2.05
C ARG A 194 -15.19 -22.19 1.48
N VAL A 195 -13.90 -22.39 1.72
CA VAL A 195 -12.83 -21.55 1.13
C VAL A 195 -12.88 -21.60 -0.39
N ARG A 196 -13.08 -22.77 -0.98
CA ARG A 196 -13.16 -22.92 -2.44
C ARG A 196 -14.39 -22.23 -3.04
N SER A 197 -15.49 -22.16 -2.28
CA SER A 197 -16.76 -21.63 -2.77
C SER A 197 -16.92 -20.13 -2.49
N ASP A 198 -16.39 -19.64 -1.37
CA ASP A 198 -16.44 -18.23 -0.97
C ASP A 198 -15.18 -17.86 -0.17
N PRO A 199 -14.06 -17.47 -0.81
CA PRO A 199 -12.84 -17.08 -0.10
C PRO A 199 -13.02 -15.90 0.88
N SER A 200 -14.08 -15.10 0.73
CA SER A 200 -14.32 -13.90 1.53
C SER A 200 -14.91 -14.18 2.92
N PHE A 201 -15.35 -15.41 3.19
CA PHE A 201 -15.99 -15.74 4.48
C PHE A 201 -15.06 -15.55 5.68
N LEU A 202 -13.74 -15.62 5.48
CA LEU A 202 -12.74 -15.43 6.53
C LEU A 202 -12.49 -13.95 6.89
N GLU A 203 -12.96 -13.03 6.04
CA GLU A 203 -12.85 -11.58 6.26
C GLU A 203 -14.09 -11.00 6.95
N LYS A 204 -15.21 -11.75 6.94
CA LYS A 204 -16.42 -11.39 7.65
C LYS A 204 -16.28 -11.86 9.09
N ASN A 205 -16.16 -10.92 10.03
CA ASN A 205 -16.34 -11.23 11.44
C ASN A 205 -17.77 -11.77 11.62
N GLU A 206 -17.92 -13.04 11.99
CA GLU A 206 -19.16 -13.51 12.62
C GLU A 206 -19.28 -12.76 13.95
N ASP A 207 -20.35 -11.96 14.09
CA ASP A 207 -20.79 -11.35 15.34
C ASP A 207 -21.07 -12.43 16.41
#